data_AF-A0A4R8LX26-F1
#
_entry.id   AF-A0A4R8LX26-F1
#
_cell.length_a   1.000
_cell.length_b   1.000
_cell.length_c   1.000
_cell.angle_alpha   90.00
_cell.angle_beta   90.00
_cell.angle_gamma   90.00
#
_symmetry.space_group_name_H-M   'P 1'
#
loop_
_entity.id
_entity.type
_entity.pdbx_description
1 polymer ?
#
loop_
_entity_poly.entity_id
_entity_poly.type
_entity_poly.pdbx_seq_one_letter_code
_entity_poly.pdbx_strand_id
1 'polypeptide(L)'
;MKKVVWAGLLTLCLAACNKAAPSGTMTGTYGYDDHGTVTPLLKVESQGNSYAVSEYAQGKWSPVASTIKPFTKEDLEQITKHKIDVPVDGLETNGFALVHVPNGWTDGSFATKTGYFVLMMYGPIDVQKM
;
A
#
# COMPACT_ATOMS: atom_id res chain seq x y z
N MET A 1 36.55 -55.29 -6.48
CA MET A 1 35.57 -55.27 -5.36
C MET A 1 35.08 -53.84 -5.17
N LYS A 2 33.75 -53.67 -5.04
CA LYS A 2 32.94 -52.53 -4.54
C LYS A 2 33.74 -51.27 -4.11
N LYS A 3 33.31 -50.05 -4.46
CA LYS A 3 32.18 -49.35 -3.82
C LYS A 3 31.63 -48.20 -4.67
N VAL A 4 30.30 -48.10 -4.62
CA VAL A 4 29.42 -47.03 -5.08
C VAL A 4 29.56 -45.82 -4.14
N VAL A 5 28.96 -44.67 -4.53
CA VAL A 5 28.46 -43.56 -3.66
C VAL A 5 29.51 -42.42 -3.50
N TRP A 6 29.27 -41.13 -3.80
CA TRP A 6 28.09 -40.27 -3.62
C TRP A 6 28.04 -39.10 -4.60
N ALA A 7 26.80 -38.71 -4.95
CA ALA A 7 26.45 -37.43 -5.54
C ALA A 7 26.64 -36.29 -4.53
N GLY A 8 27.03 -35.12 -5.03
CA GLY A 8 27.10 -33.87 -4.26
C GLY A 8 26.75 -32.70 -5.16
N LEU A 9 25.50 -32.64 -5.60
CA LEU A 9 24.94 -31.49 -6.31
C LEU A 9 24.63 -30.40 -5.27
N LEU A 10 25.59 -29.50 -5.05
CA LEU A 10 25.41 -28.30 -4.23
C LEU A 10 24.75 -27.22 -5.07
N THR A 11 23.44 -27.31 -5.19
CA THR A 11 22.61 -26.22 -5.73
C THR A 11 22.57 -25.11 -4.68
N LEU A 12 23.40 -24.07 -4.85
CA LEU A 12 23.25 -22.83 -4.10
C LEU A 12 21.86 -22.26 -4.41
N CYS A 13 20.95 -22.35 -3.43
CA CYS A 13 19.74 -21.55 -3.44
C CYS A 13 20.14 -20.08 -3.42
N LEU A 14 20.07 -19.43 -4.57
CA LEU A 14 19.92 -17.98 -4.64
C LEU A 14 18.60 -17.63 -3.94
N ALA A 15 18.65 -17.42 -2.62
CA ALA A 15 17.69 -16.59 -1.94
C ALA A 15 17.96 -15.15 -2.38
N ALA A 16 17.66 -14.85 -3.64
CA ALA A 16 17.39 -13.50 -4.06
C ALA A 16 16.21 -13.06 -3.19
N CYS A 17 16.48 -12.20 -2.21
CA CYS A 17 15.49 -11.31 -1.62
C CYS A 17 14.91 -10.47 -2.77
N ASN A 18 13.99 -11.06 -3.52
CA ASN A 18 12.95 -10.31 -4.20
C ASN A 18 12.14 -9.70 -3.05
N LYS A 19 12.53 -8.51 -2.60
CA LYS A 19 11.53 -7.52 -2.21
C LYS A 19 10.61 -7.48 -3.40
N ALA A 20 9.46 -8.16 -3.28
CA ALA A 20 8.46 -8.18 -4.32
C ALA A 20 8.27 -6.73 -4.73
N ALA A 21 8.54 -6.42 -6.01
CA ALA A 21 8.12 -5.16 -6.56
C ALA A 21 6.63 -5.05 -6.23
N PRO A 22 6.15 -3.91 -5.73
CA PRO A 22 4.74 -3.78 -5.44
C PRO A 22 3.98 -4.15 -6.71
N SER A 23 3.19 -5.23 -6.63
CA SER A 23 2.28 -5.57 -7.71
C SER A 23 1.47 -4.32 -8.01
N GLY A 24 1.10 -4.09 -9.27
CA GLY A 24 0.34 -2.90 -9.70
C GLY A 24 -1.03 -2.68 -9.03
N THR A 25 -1.30 -3.32 -7.89
CA THR A 25 -2.47 -3.18 -7.02
C THR A 25 -2.74 -1.72 -6.63
N MET A 26 -1.69 -0.97 -6.27
CA MET A 26 -1.84 0.42 -5.80
C MET A 26 -1.94 1.47 -6.91
N THR A 27 -1.72 1.13 -8.17
CA THR A 27 -1.80 2.09 -9.29
C THR A 27 -3.25 2.48 -9.54
N GLY A 28 -3.56 3.78 -9.57
CA GLY A 28 -4.89 4.29 -9.89
C GLY A 28 -5.13 5.70 -9.37
N THR A 29 -6.31 6.23 -9.67
CA THR A 29 -6.80 7.48 -9.08
C THR A 29 -7.74 7.13 -7.93
N TYR A 30 -7.56 7.79 -6.79
CA TYR A 30 -8.32 7.57 -5.58
C TYR A 30 -9.04 8.87 -5.23
N GLY A 31 -10.33 8.78 -4.92
CA GLY A 31 -11.15 9.92 -4.55
C GLY A 31 -12.01 9.61 -3.34
N TYR A 32 -12.42 10.65 -2.61
CA TYR A 32 -13.37 10.53 -1.52
C TYR A 32 -14.78 10.83 -2.02
N ASP A 33 -15.78 10.20 -1.39
CA ASP A 33 -17.18 10.52 -1.64
C ASP A 33 -17.55 11.82 -0.92
N ASP A 34 -17.98 12.80 -1.70
CA ASP A 34 -18.58 14.05 -1.23
C ASP A 34 -20.04 14.06 -1.67
N HIS A 35 -20.92 13.58 -0.77
CA HIS A 35 -22.37 13.54 -1.00
C HIS A 35 -22.78 12.86 -2.32
N GLY A 36 -22.19 11.70 -2.62
CA GLY A 36 -22.45 10.95 -3.85
C GLY A 36 -21.65 11.40 -5.07
N THR A 37 -20.82 12.44 -4.94
CA THR A 37 -19.86 12.85 -5.97
C THR A 37 -18.45 12.46 -5.55
N VAL A 38 -17.77 11.68 -6.39
CA VAL A 38 -16.41 11.21 -6.11
C VAL A 38 -15.42 12.29 -6.51
N THR A 39 -14.80 12.93 -5.52
CA THR A 39 -13.80 13.98 -5.75
C THR A 39 -12.40 13.38 -5.72
N PRO A 40 -11.56 13.57 -6.75
CA PRO A 40 -10.19 13.05 -6.77
C PRO A 40 -9.37 13.59 -5.60
N LEU A 41 -8.49 12.75 -5.05
CA LEU A 41 -7.58 13.10 -3.96
C LEU A 41 -6.14 12.71 -4.29
N LEU A 42 -5.91 11.46 -4.68
CA LEU A 42 -4.59 10.92 -4.99
C LEU A 42 -4.56 10.25 -6.35
N LYS A 43 -3.42 10.30 -7.02
CA LYS A 43 -3.12 9.48 -8.20
C LYS A 43 -1.80 8.77 -7.97
N VAL A 44 -1.81 7.46 -8.12
CA VAL A 44 -0.64 6.59 -7.98
C VAL A 44 -0.30 5.99 -9.34
N GLU A 45 0.94 6.15 -9.76
CA GLU A 45 1.45 5.67 -11.05
C GLU A 45 2.67 4.78 -10.81
N SER A 46 2.75 3.65 -11.53
CA SER A 46 3.94 2.81 -11.50
C SER A 46 5.08 3.48 -12.26
N GLN A 47 6.27 3.48 -11.66
CA GLN A 47 7.52 3.92 -12.26
C GLN A 47 8.54 2.79 -12.18
N GLY A 48 8.33 1.74 -12.98
CA GLY A 48 9.16 0.54 -12.95
C GLY A 48 9.06 -0.17 -11.60
N ASN A 49 10.11 -0.07 -10.78
CA ASN A 49 10.18 -0.72 -9.47
C ASN A 49 9.72 0.17 -8.31
N SER A 50 9.22 1.37 -8.60
CA SER A 50 8.72 2.34 -7.61
C SER A 50 7.35 2.91 -8.01
N TYR A 51 6.81 3.78 -7.18
CA TYR A 51 5.61 4.56 -7.47
C TYR A 51 5.91 6.05 -7.51
N ALA A 52 5.18 6.77 -8.36
CA ALA A 52 4.95 8.19 -8.22
C ALA A 52 3.54 8.43 -7.69
N VAL A 53 3.41 9.43 -6.82
CA VAL A 53 2.12 9.85 -6.27
C VAL A 53 1.91 11.33 -6.58
N SER A 54 0.69 11.70 -6.95
CA SER A 54 0.26 13.09 -7.10
C SER A 54 -0.97 13.34 -6.24
N GLU A 55 -1.05 14.52 -5.64
CA GLU A 55 -2.23 14.99 -4.91
C GLU A 55 -3.07 15.89 -5.82
N TYR A 56 -4.39 15.81 -5.68
CA TYR A 56 -5.32 16.71 -6.32
C TYR A 56 -5.70 17.83 -5.36
N ALA A 57 -5.41 19.07 -5.76
CA ALA A 57 -5.80 20.25 -5.01
C ALA A 57 -6.15 21.38 -5.98
N GLN A 58 -7.23 22.11 -5.69
CA GLN A 58 -7.63 23.31 -6.44
C GLN A 58 -7.72 23.08 -7.97
N GLY A 59 -8.24 21.94 -8.39
CA GLY A 59 -8.40 21.63 -9.81
C GLY A 59 -7.16 21.08 -10.50
N LYS A 60 -6.05 20.88 -9.78
CA LYS A 60 -4.74 20.52 -10.36
C LYS A 60 -4.10 19.34 -9.64
N TRP A 61 -3.42 18.52 -10.42
CA TRP A 61 -2.52 17.49 -9.91
C TRP A 61 -1.14 18.08 -9.62
N SER A 62 -0.62 17.82 -8.42
CA SER A 62 0.74 18.18 -8.03
C SER A 62 1.49 16.94 -7.57
N PRO A 63 2.73 16.70 -8.05
CA PRO A 63 3.51 15.54 -7.64
C PRO A 63 3.91 15.66 -6.17
N VAL A 64 3.82 14.56 -5.44
CA VAL A 64 4.36 14.44 -4.08
C VAL A 64 5.88 14.31 -4.18
N ALA A 65 6.60 15.29 -3.63
CA ALA A 65 8.06 15.36 -3.72
C ALA A 65 8.79 14.43 -2.73
N SER A 66 8.09 13.83 -1.78
CA SER A 66 8.69 12.97 -0.76
C SER A 66 8.94 11.54 -1.26
N THR A 67 9.84 10.82 -0.58
CA THR A 67 10.10 9.41 -0.86
C THR A 67 8.84 8.57 -0.58
N ILE A 68 8.41 7.80 -1.58
CA ILE A 68 7.32 6.84 -1.43
C ILE A 68 7.89 5.53 -0.89
N LYS A 69 7.32 5.00 0.19
CA LYS A 69 7.70 3.70 0.77
C LYS A 69 6.48 2.78 0.87
N PRO A 70 6.68 1.47 0.95
CA PRO A 70 5.58 0.55 1.29
C PRO A 70 5.04 0.87 2.69
N PHE A 71 3.72 0.87 2.82
CA PHE A 71 3.03 0.87 4.10
C PHE A 71 2.60 -0.56 4.43
N THR A 72 2.87 -1.00 5.65
CA THR A 72 2.75 -2.39 6.07
C THR A 72 1.71 -2.58 7.17
N LYS A 73 1.41 -3.85 7.48
CA LYS A 73 0.59 -4.22 8.63
C LYS A 73 1.18 -3.66 9.92
N GLU A 74 2.48 -3.79 10.09
CA GLU A 74 3.20 -3.33 11.28
C GLU A 74 3.07 -1.82 11.47
N ASP A 75 3.08 -1.05 10.39
CA ASP A 75 2.85 0.40 10.43
C ASP A 75 1.43 0.72 10.87
N LEU A 76 0.42 -0.01 10.36
CA LEU A 76 -0.97 0.16 10.79
C LEU A 76 -1.15 -0.18 12.27
N GLU A 77 -0.57 -1.29 12.75
CA GLU A 77 -0.60 -1.67 14.18
C GLU A 77 0.02 -0.58 15.08
N GLN A 78 1.10 0.06 14.63
CA GLN A 78 1.72 1.16 15.36
C GLN A 78 0.83 2.39 15.43
N ILE A 79 0.01 2.65 14.43
CA ILE A 79 -0.91 3.79 14.39
C ILE A 79 -2.16 3.50 15.24
N THR A 80 -2.79 2.34 15.07
CA THR A 80 -4.03 1.95 15.76
C THR A 80 -3.82 1.50 17.20
N LYS A 81 -2.58 1.19 17.58
CA LYS A 81 -2.18 0.71 18.92
C LYS A 81 -2.79 -0.64 19.30
N HIS A 82 -3.16 -1.46 18.31
CA HIS A 82 -3.61 -2.83 18.51
C HIS A 82 -3.10 -3.75 17.39
N LYS A 83 -3.36 -5.06 17.52
CA LYS A 83 -2.99 -6.05 16.50
C LYS A 83 -3.97 -6.09 15.33
N ILE A 84 -3.43 -6.24 14.12
CA ILE A 84 -4.20 -6.28 12.88
C ILE A 84 -4.17 -7.71 12.31
N ASP A 85 -5.33 -8.36 12.28
CA ASP A 85 -5.50 -9.75 11.84
C ASP A 85 -5.87 -9.88 10.35
N VAL A 86 -6.11 -8.77 9.66
CA VAL A 86 -6.38 -8.73 8.21
C VAL A 86 -5.12 -8.50 7.37
N PRO A 87 -5.13 -8.83 6.06
CA PRO A 87 -4.11 -8.37 5.12
C PRO A 87 -4.07 -6.84 5.05
N VAL A 88 -2.87 -6.28 4.95
CA VAL A 88 -2.63 -4.84 4.78
C VAL A 88 -1.54 -4.65 3.74
N ASP A 89 -1.79 -3.77 2.77
CA ASP A 89 -0.80 -3.25 1.85
C ASP A 89 -1.05 -1.75 1.62
N GLY A 90 -0.03 -1.01 1.21
CA GLY A 90 -0.19 0.42 1.01
C GLY A 90 1.08 1.14 0.61
N LEU A 91 0.96 2.47 0.54
CA LEU A 91 2.06 3.40 0.27
C LEU A 91 2.06 4.49 1.32
N GLU A 92 3.23 4.81 1.85
CA GLU A 92 3.42 5.95 2.75
C GLU A 92 4.31 7.02 2.12
N THR A 93 4.03 8.25 2.55
CA THR A 93 4.79 9.46 2.28
C THR A 93 5.08 10.14 3.62
N ASN A 94 5.79 11.26 3.60
CA ASN A 94 5.96 12.05 4.84
C ASN A 94 4.66 12.74 5.30
N GLY A 95 3.63 12.84 4.44
CA GLY A 95 2.39 13.58 4.74
C GLY A 95 1.16 12.70 4.98
N PHE A 96 1.12 11.52 4.38
CA PHE A 96 -0.02 10.60 4.43
C PHE A 96 0.40 9.16 4.10
N ALA A 97 -0.48 8.21 4.38
CA ALA A 97 -0.42 6.85 3.84
C ALA A 97 -1.72 6.48 3.10
N LEU A 98 -1.61 5.92 1.90
CA LEU A 98 -2.70 5.26 1.20
C LEU A 98 -2.67 3.77 1.58
N VAL A 99 -3.72 3.31 2.25
CA VAL A 99 -3.80 1.97 2.82
C VAL A 99 -4.90 1.18 2.14
N HIS A 100 -4.64 -0.09 1.91
CA HIS A 100 -5.58 -1.08 1.43
C HIS A 100 -5.71 -2.22 2.45
N VAL A 101 -6.96 -2.55 2.74
CA VAL A 101 -7.44 -3.58 3.68
C VAL A 101 -8.70 -4.23 3.08
N PRO A 102 -9.22 -5.33 3.64
CA PRO A 102 -10.48 -5.88 3.18
C PRO A 102 -11.63 -4.86 3.26
N ASN A 103 -12.53 -4.88 2.27
CA ASN A 103 -13.72 -4.04 2.24
C ASN A 103 -14.56 -4.21 3.51
N GLY A 104 -15.04 -3.10 4.07
CA GLY A 104 -15.80 -3.11 5.32
C GLY A 104 -14.95 -3.22 6.59
N TRP A 105 -13.62 -3.15 6.49
CA TRP A 105 -12.76 -3.08 7.67
C TRP A 105 -13.05 -1.83 8.51
N THR A 106 -12.95 -1.98 9.83
CA THR A 106 -13.28 -0.96 10.81
C THR A 106 -12.21 -0.83 11.88
N ASP A 107 -11.96 0.39 12.33
CA ASP A 107 -11.17 0.69 13.52
C ASP A 107 -11.78 1.87 14.29
N GLY A 108 -12.18 1.64 15.54
CA GLY A 108 -12.90 2.62 16.34
C GLY A 108 -14.18 3.08 15.63
N SER A 109 -14.29 4.39 15.38
CA SER A 109 -15.41 4.99 14.64
C SER A 109 -15.20 5.04 13.13
N PHE A 110 -14.02 4.65 12.64
CA PHE A 110 -13.71 4.63 11.22
C PHE A 110 -14.13 3.30 10.58
N ALA A 111 -14.65 3.38 9.36
CA ALA A 111 -14.98 2.24 8.52
C ALA A 111 -14.67 2.58 7.07
N THR A 112 -14.00 1.67 6.35
CA THR A 112 -13.80 1.81 4.90
C THR A 112 -14.83 1.01 4.13
N LYS A 113 -15.49 1.63 3.14
CA LYS A 113 -16.49 0.94 2.31
C LYS A 113 -15.85 0.10 1.22
N THR A 114 -14.72 0.57 0.69
CA THR A 114 -14.09 -0.03 -0.51
C THR A 114 -12.77 -0.75 -0.21
N GLY A 115 -12.34 -0.73 1.05
CA GLY A 115 -11.05 -1.29 1.45
C GLY A 115 -9.89 -0.31 1.29
N TYR A 116 -10.12 0.90 0.75
CA TYR A 116 -9.07 1.91 0.59
C TYR A 116 -9.32 3.12 1.49
N PHE A 117 -8.27 3.61 2.14
CA PHE A 117 -8.34 4.84 2.90
C PHE A 117 -7.00 5.58 2.90
N VAL A 118 -7.08 6.90 3.09
CA VAL A 118 -5.89 7.74 3.26
C VAL A 118 -5.79 8.12 4.73
N LEU A 119 -4.70 7.72 5.40
CA LEU A 119 -4.34 8.20 6.72
C LEU A 119 -3.64 9.55 6.59
N MET A 120 -4.26 10.59 7.13
CA MET A 120 -3.66 11.92 7.28
C MET A 120 -3.48 12.27 8.76
N MET A 121 -2.77 13.36 9.04
CA MET A 121 -2.57 13.87 10.41
C MET A 121 -3.88 14.04 11.20
N TYR A 122 -4.97 14.40 10.53
CA TYR A 122 -6.29 14.63 11.15
C TYR A 122 -7.17 13.38 11.21
N GLY A 123 -6.68 12.24 10.73
CA GLY A 123 -7.40 10.96 10.74
C GLY A 123 -7.55 10.32 9.36
N PRO A 124 -8.17 9.13 9.32
CA PRO A 124 -8.43 8.39 8.09
C PRO A 124 -9.56 9.02 7.27
N ILE A 125 -9.41 9.00 5.95
CA ILE A 125 -10.44 9.36 4.97
C ILE A 125 -10.72 8.13 4.12
N ASP A 126 -11.97 7.66 4.11
CA ASP A 126 -12.41 6.59 3.21
C ASP A 126 -12.30 7.10 1.77
N VAL A 127 -11.58 6.36 0.93
CA VAL A 127 -11.45 6.67 -0.49
C VAL A 127 -11.88 5.46 -1.30
N GLN A 128 -12.09 5.69 -2.58
CA GLN A 128 -12.33 4.64 -3.54
C GLN A 128 -11.51 4.87 -4.78
N LYS A 129 -11.14 3.76 -5.41
CA LYS A 129 -10.49 3.78 -6.71
C LYS A 129 -11.52 4.20 -7.77
N MET A 130 -11.15 5.17 -8.60
CA MET A 130 -11.95 5.74 -9.69
C MET A 130 -11.69 5.03 -11.02
#